data_AF-E6TVE5-F1
#
_entry.id   AF-E6TVE5-F1
#
_cell.length_a   1.000
_cell.length_b   1.000
_cell.length_c   1.000
_cell.angle_alpha   90.00
_cell.angle_beta   90.00
_cell.angle_gamma   90.00
#
_symmetry.space_group_name_H-M   'P 1'
#
loop_
_entity.id
_entity.type
_entity.pdbx_description
1 polymer ?
#
loop_
_entity_poly.entity_id
_entity_poly.type
_entity_poly.pdbx_seq_one_letter_code
_entity_poly.pdbx_strand_id
1 'polypeptide(L)' 'MMKIKSVAFNVEDPDQAKLFEHAAERPNFSSYIKRLIQRDMEGGNNIVPSTVTKESTNDNGDDDLMELLV' A
#
# COMPACT_ATOMS: atom_id res chain seq x y z
N MET A 1 -7.98 1.33 -25.23
CA MET A 1 -8.89 2.49 -25.22
C MET A 1 -8.87 3.11 -23.83
N MET A 2 -8.64 4.41 -23.69
CA MET A 2 -8.69 5.09 -22.38
C MET A 2 -10.12 5.51 -22.06
N LYS A 3 -10.54 5.35 -20.79
CA LYS A 3 -11.83 5.80 -20.28
C LYS A 3 -11.60 6.75 -19.10
N ILE A 4 -12.43 7.78 -18.98
CA ILE A 4 -12.32 8.82 -17.94
C ILE A 4 -13.52 8.70 -17.00
N LYS A 5 -13.28 8.86 -15.70
CA LYS A 5 -14.31 9.06 -14.68
C LYS A 5 -13.97 10.30 -13.86
N SER A 6 -14.90 11.23 -13.75
CA SER A 6 -14.78 12.45 -12.93
C SER A 6 -15.35 12.24 -11.54
N VAL A 7 -14.88 13.02 -10.58
CA VAL A 7 -15.37 13.07 -9.19
C VAL A 7 -15.64 14.53 -8.86
N ALA A 8 -16.83 14.84 -8.33
CA ALA A 8 -17.21 16.17 -7.88
C ALA A 8 -17.16 16.24 -6.36
N PHE A 9 -16.77 17.40 -5.83
CA PHE A 9 -16.77 17.70 -4.40
C PHE A 9 -17.75 18.85 -4.13
N ASN A 10 -18.67 18.67 -3.19
CA ASN A 10 -19.49 19.77 -2.72
C ASN A 10 -18.71 20.61 -1.70
N VAL A 11 -18.22 21.79 -2.09
CA VAL A 11 -17.41 22.63 -1.20
C VAL A 11 -18.22 23.37 -0.14
N GLU A 12 -19.55 23.37 -0.22
CA GLU A 12 -20.41 23.87 0.86
C GLU A 12 -20.49 22.89 2.05
N ASP A 13 -20.18 21.61 1.80
CA ASP A 13 -20.01 20.59 2.82
C ASP A 13 -18.56 20.66 3.35
N PRO A 14 -18.34 21.00 4.64
CA PRO A 14 -17.00 21.16 5.21
C PRO A 14 -16.11 19.92 5.11
N ASP A 15 -16.69 18.72 5.11
CA ASP A 15 -15.90 17.50 5.05
C ASP A 15 -15.45 17.21 3.61
N GLN A 16 -16.32 17.46 2.64
CA GLN A 16 -15.95 17.38 1.22
C GLN A 16 -14.98 18.49 0.80
N ALA A 17 -15.08 19.68 1.39
CA ALA A 17 -14.10 20.75 1.19
C ALA A 17 -12.69 20.29 1.60
N LYS A 18 -12.55 19.69 2.79
CA LYS A 18 -11.26 19.13 3.26
C LYS A 18 -10.74 18.01 2.34
N LEU A 19 -11.62 17.14 1.83
CA LEU A 19 -11.24 16.10 0.88
C LEU A 19 -10.69 16.69 -0.42
N PHE A 20 -11.34 17.73 -0.93
CA PHE A 20 -10.89 18.44 -2.12
C PHE A 20 -9.51 19.07 -1.90
N GLU A 21 -9.34 19.83 -0.82
CA GLU A 21 -8.06 20.46 -0.47
C GLU A 21 -6.93 19.42 -0.37
N HIS A 22 -7.15 18.34 0.38
CA HIS A 22 -6.16 17.27 0.54
C HIS A 22 -5.78 16.61 -0.79
N ALA A 23 -6.76 16.38 -1.67
CA ALA A 23 -6.52 15.76 -2.96
C ALA A 23 -5.84 16.74 -3.95
N ALA A 24 -6.13 18.04 -3.84
CA ALA A 24 -5.58 19.09 -4.70
C ALA A 24 -4.07 19.33 -4.49
N GLU A 25 -3.55 19.04 -3.30
CA GLU A 25 -2.11 19.07 -3.02
C GLU A 25 -1.30 18.04 -3.84
N ARG A 26 -1.96 17.05 -4.44
CA ARG A 26 -1.27 15.96 -5.15
C ARG A 26 -0.97 16.37 -6.59
N PRO A 27 0.30 16.27 -7.05
CA PRO A 27 0.69 16.67 -8.41
C PRO A 27 -0.08 15.98 -9.54
N ASN A 28 -0.62 14.79 -9.29
CA ASN A 28 -1.44 14.06 -10.23
C ASN A 28 -2.62 13.39 -9.51
N PHE A 29 -3.76 14.07 -9.57
CA PHE A 29 -5.01 13.63 -8.95
C PHE A 29 -5.42 12.22 -9.41
N SER A 30 -5.44 11.96 -10.71
CA SER A 30 -5.84 10.65 -11.26
C SER A 30 -4.95 9.51 -10.76
N SER A 31 -3.64 9.74 -10.62
CA SER A 31 -2.71 8.76 -10.05
C SER A 31 -2.87 8.56 -8.54
N TYR A 32 -3.33 9.57 -7.82
CA TYR A 32 -3.68 9.44 -6.40
C TYR A 32 -4.96 8.61 -6.23
N ILE A 33 -6.04 8.95 -6.94
CA ILE A 33 -7.32 8.22 -6.88
C ILE A 33 -7.13 6.75 -7.28
N LYS A 34 -6.37 6.45 -8.33
CA LYS A 34 -6.06 5.07 -8.74
C LYS A 34 -5.40 4.25 -7.62
N ARG A 35 -4.49 4.86 -6.83
CA ARG A 35 -3.84 4.19 -5.69
C ARG A 35 -4.82 3.91 -4.55
N LEU A 36 -5.76 4.83 -4.28
CA LEU A 36 -6.79 4.60 -3.28
C LEU A 36 -7.72 3.45 -3.68
N ILE A 37 -8.19 3.45 -4.94
CA ILE A 37 -9.03 2.36 -5.48
C ILE A 37 -8.27 1.03 -5.43
N GLN A 38 -6.99 1.03 -5.80
CA GLN A 38 -6.17 -0.18 -5.75
C GLN A 38 -6.04 -0.72 -4.31
N ARG A 39 -5.73 0.15 -3.34
CA ARG A 39 -5.66 -0.24 -1.93
C ARG A 39 -7.00 -0.79 -1.41
N ASP A 40 -8.11 -0.18 -1.82
CA ASP A 40 -9.46 -0.65 -1.49
C ASP A 40 -9.73 -2.05 -2.06
N MET A 41 -9.40 -2.25 -3.35
CA MET A 41 -9.50 -3.56 -4.02
C MET A 41 -8.64 -4.65 -3.36
N GLU A 42 -7.47 -4.26 -2.83
CA GLU A 42 -6.54 -5.16 -2.12
C GLU A 42 -7.00 -5.48 -0.68
N GLY A 43 -8.18 -5.02 -0.26
CA GLY A 43 -8.73 -5.28 1.07
C GLY A 43 -8.09 -4.40 2.14
N GLY A 44 -7.82 -3.13 1.79
CA GLY A 44 -7.13 -2.13 2.59
C GLY A 44 -7.38 -2.26 4.10
N ASN A 45 -6.34 -2.74 4.80
CA ASN A 45 -6.18 -2.93 6.25
C ASN A 45 -6.10 -4.38 6.78
N ASN A 46 -5.56 -5.35 6.03
CA ASN A 46 -4.83 -6.44 6.69
C ASN A 46 -3.43 -5.99 7.12
N ILE A 47 -3.37 -4.98 8.00
CA ILE A 47 -2.22 -4.84 8.90
C ILE A 47 -2.52 -5.78 10.06
N VAL A 48 -2.48 -7.10 9.83
CA VAL A 48 -2.15 -7.98 10.95
C VAL A 48 -0.73 -7.59 11.33
N PRO A 49 -0.45 -7.17 12.58
CA PRO A 49 0.92 -7.01 13.00
C PRO A 49 1.55 -8.40 12.94
N SER A 50 2.24 -8.71 11.86
CA SER A 50 3.17 -9.83 11.86
C SER A 50 4.19 -9.48 12.93
N THR A 51 4.04 -10.07 14.11
CA THR A 51 5.11 -10.19 15.08
C THR A 51 6.24 -10.90 14.36
N VAL A 52 7.11 -10.13 13.71
CA VAL A 52 8.43 -10.59 13.32
C VAL A 52 9.17 -10.75 14.63
N THR A 53 9.01 -11.92 15.24
CA THR A 53 9.91 -12.42 16.27
C THR A 53 11.29 -12.44 15.62
N LYS A 54 12.11 -11.46 15.97
CA LYS A 54 13.56 -11.58 15.80
C LYS A 54 14.01 -12.61 16.82
N GLU A 55 13.99 -13.89 16.46
CA GLU A 55 14.75 -14.89 17.21
C GLU A 55 16.20 -14.82 16.75
N SER A 56 17.00 -14.17 17.59
CA SER A 56 18.44 -14.37 17.62
C SER A 56 18.74 -15.74 18.21
N THR A 57 19.31 -16.64 17.43
CA THR A 57 20.23 -17.65 17.95
C THR A 57 21.48 -17.64 17.09
N ASN A 58 22.51 -16.94 17.57
CA ASN A 58 23.89 -17.34 17.31
C ASN A 58 24.09 -18.69 18.01
N ASP A 59 24.53 -19.73 17.30
CA ASP A 59 25.91 -20.25 17.36
C ASP A 59 26.00 -21.65 16.74
N ASN A 60 26.94 -21.76 15.80
CA ASN A 60 27.86 -22.87 15.53
C ASN A 60 27.32 -24.26 15.14
N GLY A 61 27.58 -24.59 13.89
CA GLY A 61 27.56 -25.94 13.34
C GLY A 61 28.07 -25.90 11.90
N ASP A 62 29.35 -25.58 11.72
CA ASP A 62 30.09 -26.16 10.59
C ASP A 62 29.87 -27.67 10.68
N ASP A 63 29.17 -28.26 9.72
CA ASP A 63 29.33 -29.66 9.27
C ASP A 63 28.38 -29.95 8.08
N ASP A 64 28.98 -30.51 7.03
CA ASP A 64 28.39 -31.25 5.91
C ASP A 64 27.80 -30.51 4.69
N LEU A 65 28.76 -30.13 3.82
CA LEU A 65 28.77 -30.38 2.37
C LEU A 65 27.68 -31.34 1.86
N MET A 66 26.94 -30.93 0.82
CA MET A 66 26.68 -31.70 -0.42
C MET A 66 25.67 -30.94 -1.31
N GLU A 67 26.16 -30.02 -2.13
CA GLU A 67 25.52 -29.67 -3.40
C GLU A 67 26.51 -29.98 -4.52
N LEU A 68 26.50 -31.24 -4.99
CA LEU A 68 26.82 -31.51 -6.39
C LEU A 68 25.80 -32.51 -6.92
N LEU A 69 24.95 -31.97 -7.80
CA LEU A 69 23.96 -32.68 -8.59
C LEU A 69 24.59 -33.83 -9.40
N VAL A 70 23.77 -34.87 -9.56
CA VAL A 70 23.86 -35.93 -10.58
C VAL A 70 24.06 -35.37 -11.98
#